data_AF-A0A817KPF5-F1
#
_entry.id   AF-A0A817KPF5-F1
#
_cell.length_a   1.000
_cell.length_b   1.000
_cell.length_c   1.000
_cell.angle_alpha   90.00
_cell.angle_beta   90.00
_cell.angle_gamma   90.00
#
_symmetry.space_group_name_H-M   'P 1'
#
loop_
_entity.id
_entity.type
_entity.pdbx_description
1 polymer ?
#
loop_
_entity_poly.entity_id
_entity_poly.type
_entity_poly.pdbx_seq_one_letter_code
_entity_poly.pdbx_strand_id
1 'polypeptide(L)'
;MKISIQTNLTQKHLPFDDISADYCDGSLPSPSKVLFTCDFESSCSENFVSLPTYPYIWLISNATDACGIELFAPSTDYTFGNKSGHYAFVPVFKIVDIGKVGYLHLQKQLQVTSQESYCLNFQYCAYPSKGGSYLKIYSWASDESKVIQMLWPGERSSYYILGGRW
;
A
#
# COMPACT_ATOMS: atom_id res chain seq x y z
N MET A 1 -5.79 -7.56 13.20
CA MET A 1 -4.62 -7.13 12.41
C MET A 1 -4.79 -5.69 11.95
N LYS A 2 -3.76 -4.86 12.10
CA LYS A 2 -3.64 -3.53 11.46
C LYS A 2 -2.57 -3.59 10.36
N ILE A 3 -2.67 -2.72 9.35
CA ILE A 3 -1.74 -2.69 8.21
C ILE A 3 -1.07 -1.31 8.13
N SER A 4 0.22 -1.27 7.81
CA SER A 4 0.89 -0.03 7.40
C SER A 4 1.82 -0.23 6.23
N ILE A 5 1.71 0.70 5.30
CA ILE A 5 2.58 0.81 4.15
C ILE A 5 3.64 1.84 4.47
N GLN A 6 4.90 1.42 4.50
CA GLN A 6 6.05 2.27 4.74
C GLN A 6 6.77 2.52 3.41
N THR A 7 7.17 3.76 3.20
CA THR A 7 8.15 4.11 2.17
C THR A 7 9.45 4.63 2.77
N ASN A 8 10.56 4.37 2.08
CA ASN A 8 11.83 5.08 2.27
C ASN A 8 12.29 5.56 0.89
N LEU A 9 12.01 6.83 0.58
CA LEU A 9 12.38 7.41 -0.71
C LEU A 9 13.80 7.94 -0.67
N THR A 10 14.61 7.49 -1.62
CA THR A 10 15.94 8.05 -1.83
C THR A 10 15.93 9.08 -2.95
N GLN A 11 15.20 8.85 -4.06
CA GLN A 11 15.17 9.76 -5.22
C GLN A 11 13.94 9.65 -6.14
N LYS A 12 13.01 8.71 -5.91
CA LYS A 12 11.93 8.39 -6.86
C LYS A 12 10.59 8.29 -6.14
N HIS A 13 9.50 8.52 -6.86
CA HIS A 13 8.15 8.48 -6.31
C HIS A 13 7.70 7.03 -6.13
N LEU A 14 6.70 6.83 -5.27
CA LEU A 14 6.11 5.53 -4.99
C LEU A 14 4.58 5.67 -4.99
N PRO A 15 3.93 5.38 -6.13
CA PRO A 15 2.50 5.15 -6.22
C PRO A 15 2.17 3.76 -5.67
N PHE A 16 1.11 3.70 -4.90
CA PHE A 16 0.52 2.51 -4.30
C PHE A 16 -0.97 2.56 -4.59
N ASP A 17 -1.50 1.48 -5.10
CA ASP A 17 -2.88 1.40 -5.55
C ASP A 17 -3.44 0.02 -5.21
N ASP A 18 -4.77 -0.12 -5.25
CA ASP A 18 -5.50 -1.38 -5.07
C ASP A 18 -4.95 -2.31 -4.01
N ILE A 19 -5.50 -2.31 -2.80
CA ILE A 19 -5.09 -3.21 -1.72
C ILE A 19 -6.26 -4.10 -1.29
N SER A 20 -6.04 -5.42 -1.27
CA SER A 20 -7.00 -6.38 -0.74
C SER A 20 -6.36 -7.35 0.25
N ALA A 21 -7.16 -7.76 1.24
CA ALA A 21 -6.86 -8.85 2.16
C ALA A 21 -7.95 -9.91 1.99
N ASP A 22 -7.56 -11.01 1.34
CA ASP A 22 -8.47 -12.07 0.91
C ASP A 22 -7.99 -13.44 1.38
N TYR A 23 -8.86 -14.44 1.36
CA TYR A 23 -8.46 -15.80 1.64
C TYR A 23 -7.48 -16.28 0.58
N CYS A 24 -6.37 -16.81 1.05
CA CYS A 24 -5.49 -17.61 0.22
C CYS A 24 -5.11 -18.84 1.02
N ASP A 25 -5.04 -19.96 0.33
CA ASP A 25 -4.83 -21.30 0.86
C ASP A 25 -6.13 -21.98 1.33
N GLY A 26 -6.46 -23.10 0.67
CA GLY A 26 -7.66 -23.90 0.93
C GLY A 26 -8.82 -23.64 -0.03
N SER A 27 -9.93 -24.34 0.19
CA SER A 27 -11.18 -24.09 -0.55
C SER A 27 -11.71 -22.70 -0.19
N LEU A 28 -12.06 -21.91 -1.21
CA LEU A 28 -12.68 -20.61 -1.01
C LEU A 28 -13.86 -20.74 -0.04
N PRO A 29 -13.95 -19.91 1.01
CA PRO A 29 -15.11 -19.92 1.88
C PRO A 29 -16.37 -19.67 1.03
N SER A 30 -17.43 -20.41 1.32
CA SER A 30 -18.75 -20.22 0.71
C SER A 30 -19.72 -19.77 1.80
N PRO A 31 -20.21 -18.51 1.76
CA PRO A 31 -19.98 -17.50 0.73
C PRO A 31 -18.55 -16.90 0.77
N SER A 32 -18.12 -16.31 -0.36
CA SER A 32 -16.84 -15.61 -0.45
C SER A 32 -16.72 -14.57 0.66
N LYS A 33 -15.59 -14.58 1.37
CA LYS A 33 -15.34 -13.72 2.52
C LYS A 33 -14.13 -12.84 2.22
N VAL A 34 -14.36 -11.66 1.67
CA VAL A 34 -13.33 -10.62 1.54
C VAL A 34 -13.21 -9.91 2.88
N LEU A 35 -12.01 -9.86 3.48
CA LEU A 35 -11.84 -9.12 4.74
C LEU A 35 -11.79 -7.62 4.49
N PHE A 36 -11.10 -7.22 3.42
CA PHE A 36 -10.86 -5.85 3.08
C PHE A 36 -10.49 -5.72 1.62
N THR A 37 -11.03 -4.69 0.97
CA THR A 37 -10.59 -4.24 -0.35
C THR A 37 -10.64 -2.72 -0.37
N CYS A 38 -9.67 -2.11 -1.05
CA CYS A 38 -9.67 -0.69 -1.30
C CYS A 38 -8.96 -0.39 -2.62
N ASP A 39 -9.73 0.17 -3.55
CA ASP A 39 -9.32 0.65 -4.86
C ASP A 39 -9.08 2.17 -4.90
N PHE A 40 -9.14 2.82 -3.73
CA PHE A 40 -9.00 4.26 -3.52
C PHE A 40 -10.06 5.17 -4.18
N GLU A 41 -11.07 4.64 -4.87
CA GLU A 41 -12.03 5.44 -5.65
C GLU A 41 -13.11 6.14 -4.81
N SER A 42 -13.65 5.48 -3.78
CA SER A 42 -14.46 6.13 -2.73
C SER A 42 -14.79 5.16 -1.58
N SER A 43 -15.09 5.71 -0.39
CA SER A 43 -15.42 5.04 0.90
C SER A 43 -14.27 4.34 1.63
N CYS A 44 -13.35 3.68 0.94
CA CYS A 44 -12.26 2.96 1.59
C CYS A 44 -11.04 3.85 1.87
N SER A 45 -10.79 4.86 1.02
CA SER A 45 -9.65 5.79 1.10
C SER A 45 -9.63 6.58 2.41
N GLU A 46 -10.80 6.90 2.98
CA GLU A 46 -10.93 7.56 4.28
C GLU A 46 -10.39 6.73 5.44
N ASN A 47 -10.25 5.41 5.28
CA ASN A 47 -9.63 4.55 6.30
C ASN A 47 -8.10 4.60 6.27
N PHE A 48 -7.50 5.28 5.29
CA PHE A 48 -6.06 5.43 5.18
C PHE A 48 -5.63 6.82 5.62
N VAL A 49 -4.63 6.88 6.50
CA VAL A 49 -4.08 8.13 7.01
C VAL A 49 -2.57 8.15 6.87
N SER A 50 -2.03 9.27 6.39
CA SER A 50 -0.58 9.52 6.48
C SER A 50 -0.21 9.89 7.91
N LEU A 51 0.77 9.20 8.51
CA LEU A 51 1.20 9.52 9.87
C LEU A 51 1.99 10.86 9.88
N PRO A 52 1.51 11.90 10.59
CA PRO A 52 2.05 13.26 10.47
C PRO A 52 3.41 13.46 11.15
N THR A 53 3.83 12.52 12.00
CA THR A 53 5.13 12.56 12.68
C THR A 53 6.30 12.21 11.75
N TYR A 54 6.02 11.72 10.54
CA TYR A 54 7.00 11.29 9.56
C TYR A 54 7.05 12.27 8.37
N PRO A 55 8.25 12.56 7.83
CA PRO A 55 8.41 13.63 6.84
C PRO A 55 7.87 13.29 5.45
N TYR A 56 7.77 12.00 5.11
CA TYR A 56 7.16 11.57 3.85
C TYR A 56 5.65 11.43 4.01
N ILE A 57 4.94 12.46 3.56
CA ILE A 57 3.48 12.55 3.62
C ILE A 57 2.89 11.83 2.41
N TRP A 58 2.01 10.87 2.67
CA TRP A 58 1.20 10.22 1.63
C TRP A 58 -0.02 11.07 1.30
N LEU A 59 -0.29 11.21 0.01
CA LEU A 59 -1.47 11.84 -0.55
C LEU A 59 -2.28 10.78 -1.31
N ILE A 60 -3.60 10.88 -1.27
CA ILE A 60 -4.51 10.09 -2.12
C ILE A 60 -5.20 11.10 -3.03
N SER A 61 -5.08 10.90 -4.33
CA SER A 61 -5.63 11.83 -5.32
C SER A 61 -5.84 11.12 -6.65
N ASN A 62 -6.65 11.71 -7.52
CA ASN A 62 -6.78 11.20 -8.88
C ASN A 62 -5.49 11.42 -9.66
N ALA A 63 -5.29 10.64 -10.72
CA ALA A 63 -4.07 10.70 -11.53
C ALA A 63 -3.82 12.08 -12.17
N THR A 64 -4.88 12.83 -12.51
CA THR A 64 -4.74 14.20 -13.08
C THR A 64 -4.10 15.15 -12.09
N ASP A 65 -4.63 15.20 -10.87
CA ASP A 65 -4.15 16.07 -9.80
C ASP A 65 -2.77 15.61 -9.30
N ALA A 66 -2.55 14.29 -9.22
CA ALA A 66 -1.25 13.72 -8.86
C ALA A 66 -0.14 14.15 -9.84
N CYS A 67 -0.39 14.12 -11.16
CA CYS A 67 0.56 14.65 -12.15
C CYS A 67 0.78 16.17 -12.05
N GLY A 68 -0.21 16.92 -11.56
CA GLY A 68 -0.06 18.35 -11.28
C GLY A 68 0.82 18.65 -10.06
N ILE A 69 0.89 17.70 -9.12
CA ILE A 69 1.67 17.79 -7.88
C ILE A 69 3.10 17.24 -8.09
N GLU A 70 3.24 16.11 -8.77
CA GLU A 70 4.49 15.39 -8.97
C GLU A 70 4.68 15.05 -10.45
N LEU A 71 5.75 15.60 -11.05
CA LEU A 71 6.00 15.53 -12.50
C LEU A 71 6.04 14.10 -13.04
N PHE A 72 6.47 13.14 -12.23
CA PHE A 72 6.62 11.74 -12.64
C PHE A 72 5.53 10.81 -12.11
N ALA A 73 4.49 11.33 -11.46
CA ALA A 73 3.38 10.50 -11.01
C ALA A 73 2.69 9.78 -12.21
N PRO A 74 2.18 8.54 -12.05
CA PRO A 74 1.44 7.84 -13.10
C PRO A 74 0.29 8.67 -13.65
N SER A 75 0.17 8.72 -14.97
CA SER A 75 -0.90 9.47 -15.64
C SER A 75 -2.25 8.77 -15.61
N THR A 76 -2.33 7.58 -15.04
CA THR A 76 -3.54 6.77 -14.89
C THR A 76 -3.52 6.02 -13.57
N ASP A 77 -4.69 5.68 -13.05
CA ASP A 77 -4.91 4.74 -11.94
C ASP A 77 -4.91 3.27 -12.43
N TYR A 78 -4.80 2.31 -11.51
CA TYR A 78 -4.75 0.89 -11.86
C TYR A 78 -6.17 0.36 -12.05
N THR A 79 -7.09 0.78 -11.18
CA THR A 79 -8.49 0.35 -11.12
C THR A 79 -9.20 0.54 -12.46
N PHE A 80 -9.14 1.75 -13.01
CA PHE A 80 -9.83 2.14 -14.23
C PHE A 80 -8.90 2.33 -15.43
N GLY A 81 -7.58 2.34 -15.23
CA GLY A 81 -6.61 2.56 -16.30
C GLY A 81 -6.74 3.95 -16.93
N ASN A 82 -7.23 4.95 -16.19
CA ASN A 82 -7.47 6.29 -16.73
C ASN A 82 -7.19 7.41 -15.72
N LYS A 83 -7.38 8.65 -16.16
CA LYS A 83 -7.00 9.86 -15.41
C LYS A 83 -7.91 10.21 -14.23
N SER A 84 -9.08 9.61 -14.17
CA SER A 84 -10.13 9.91 -13.19
C SER A 84 -10.00 9.08 -11.93
N GLY A 85 -9.33 7.93 -11.99
CA GLY A 85 -9.14 7.11 -10.81
C GLY A 85 -7.99 7.59 -9.92
N HIS A 86 -7.96 7.02 -8.72
CA HIS A 86 -7.22 7.47 -7.56
C HIS A 86 -6.17 6.45 -7.15
N TYR A 87 -5.06 6.95 -6.62
CA TYR A 87 -4.06 6.11 -5.98
C TYR A 87 -3.38 6.89 -4.85
N ALA A 88 -2.72 6.16 -3.94
CA ALA A 88 -1.89 6.77 -2.92
C ALA A 88 -0.47 7.00 -3.44
N PHE A 89 0.13 8.15 -3.18
CA PHE A 89 1.51 8.44 -3.57
C PHE A 89 2.20 9.36 -2.59
N VAL A 90 3.54 9.34 -2.62
CA VAL A 90 4.38 10.30 -1.89
C VAL A 90 5.05 11.23 -2.90
N PRO A 91 4.78 12.54 -2.86
CA PRO A 91 5.47 13.51 -3.72
C PRO A 91 6.95 13.64 -3.37
N VAL A 92 7.80 13.64 -4.38
CA VAL A 92 9.27 13.63 -4.27
C VAL A 92 9.83 15.03 -4.19
N PHE A 93 9.15 16.07 -4.65
CA PHE A 93 9.67 17.45 -4.50
C PHE A 93 9.85 17.91 -3.03
N LYS A 94 9.40 17.11 -2.04
CA LYS A 94 9.66 17.27 -0.60
C LYS A 94 10.59 16.18 -0.05
N ILE A 95 11.70 15.86 -0.72
CA ILE A 95 12.69 14.93 -0.14
C ILE A 95 13.30 15.57 1.12
N VAL A 96 13.11 14.94 2.29
CA VAL A 96 13.76 15.30 3.55
C VAL A 96 14.73 14.18 3.88
N ASP A 97 16.04 14.41 3.72
CA ASP A 97 17.18 13.55 4.05
C ASP A 97 17.16 12.06 3.63
N ILE A 98 18.35 11.52 3.36
CA ILE A 98 18.56 10.09 3.15
C ILE A 98 18.28 9.33 4.47
N GLY A 99 17.37 8.35 4.43
CA GLY A 99 17.07 7.47 5.59
C GLY A 99 15.79 7.81 6.36
N LYS A 100 15.03 8.83 5.94
CA LYS A 100 13.69 9.08 6.49
C LYS A 100 12.65 8.14 5.87
N VAL A 101 11.49 8.03 6.53
CA VAL A 101 10.39 7.15 6.10
C VAL A 101 9.06 7.88 6.15
N GLY A 102 8.04 7.32 5.51
CA GLY A 102 6.65 7.77 5.59
C GLY A 102 5.72 6.58 5.70
N TYR A 103 4.62 6.73 6.43
CA TYR A 103 3.66 5.66 6.67
C TYR A 103 2.26 6.05 6.22
N LEU A 104 1.65 5.21 5.39
CA LEU A 104 0.23 5.19 5.11
C LEU A 104 -0.39 4.08 5.98
N HIS A 105 -1.25 4.48 6.91
CA HIS A 105 -1.78 3.62 7.96
C HIS A 105 -3.26 3.31 7.71
N LEU A 106 -3.62 2.02 7.68
CA LEU A 106 -5.01 1.60 7.69
C LEU A 106 -5.56 1.70 9.11
N GLN A 107 -6.47 2.65 9.34
CA GLN A 107 -7.12 2.89 10.63
C GLN A 107 -8.10 1.78 11.00
N LYS A 108 -8.68 1.11 10.00
CA LYS A 108 -9.58 -0.03 10.21
C LYS A 108 -8.82 -1.25 10.72
N GLN A 109 -9.32 -1.84 11.80
CA GLN A 109 -8.81 -3.12 12.29
C GLN A 109 -9.46 -4.27 11.52
N LEU A 110 -8.63 -5.13 10.90
CA LEU A 110 -9.08 -6.35 10.23
C LEU A 110 -9.19 -7.49 11.26
N GLN A 111 -10.34 -8.15 11.29
CA GLN A 111 -10.57 -9.30 12.16
C GLN A 111 -10.08 -10.56 11.43
N VAL A 112 -8.91 -11.03 11.83
CA VAL A 112 -8.31 -12.28 11.34
C VAL A 112 -8.39 -13.32 12.45
N THR A 113 -8.69 -14.57 12.10
CA THR A 113 -8.69 -15.68 13.07
C THR A 113 -7.52 -16.62 12.77
N SER A 114 -7.04 -17.36 13.77
CA SER A 114 -5.94 -18.33 13.61
C SER A 114 -6.33 -19.59 12.82
N GLN A 115 -7.60 -19.74 12.48
CA GLN A 115 -8.13 -20.91 11.76
C GLN A 115 -8.09 -20.73 10.24
N GLU A 116 -7.82 -19.51 9.76
CA GLU A 116 -7.93 -19.12 8.37
C GLU A 116 -6.63 -18.44 7.92
N SER A 117 -6.26 -18.64 6.66
CA SER A 117 -5.11 -17.97 6.04
C SER A 117 -5.58 -16.87 5.09
N TYR A 118 -4.88 -15.75 5.11
CA TYR A 118 -5.22 -14.56 4.33
C TYR A 118 -3.98 -14.06 3.61
N CYS A 119 -4.16 -13.64 2.35
CA CYS A 119 -3.14 -13.00 1.54
C CYS A 119 -3.42 -11.53 1.40
N LEU A 120 -2.33 -10.78 1.31
CA LEU A 120 -2.36 -9.39 0.94
C LEU A 120 -2.02 -9.28 -0.54
N ASN A 121 -2.95 -8.75 -1.34
CA ASN A 121 -2.71 -8.37 -2.72
C ASN A 121 -2.62 -6.85 -2.78
N PHE A 122 -1.69 -6.33 -3.58
CA PHE A 122 -1.57 -4.90 -3.77
C PHE A 122 -0.94 -4.51 -5.10
N GLN A 123 -1.24 -3.31 -5.60
CA GLN A 123 -0.57 -2.71 -6.75
C GLN A 123 0.38 -1.59 -6.30
N TYR A 124 1.52 -1.51 -6.94
CA TYR A 124 2.44 -0.39 -6.72
C TYR A 124 3.32 -0.18 -7.94
N CYS A 125 3.67 1.07 -8.19
CA CYS A 125 4.65 1.42 -9.19
C CYS A 125 5.96 1.78 -8.48
N ALA A 126 7.05 1.09 -8.80
CA ALA A 126 8.36 1.48 -8.31
C ALA A 126 9.36 1.34 -9.44
N TYR A 127 10.25 2.31 -9.56
CA TYR A 127 11.37 2.19 -10.46
C TYR A 127 12.44 1.32 -9.82
N PRO A 128 12.97 0.32 -10.52
CA PRO A 128 14.09 -0.45 -10.01
C PRO A 128 15.25 0.50 -9.73
N SER A 129 15.83 0.38 -8.54
CA SER A 129 17.09 1.03 -8.21
C SER A 129 18.02 -0.01 -7.59
N LYS A 130 19.31 0.16 -7.82
CA LYS A 130 20.33 -0.65 -7.16
C LYS A 130 20.37 -0.25 -5.68
N GLY A 131 19.65 -0.94 -4.78
CA GLY A 131 19.78 -0.67 -3.34
C GLY A 131 18.70 -1.13 -2.36
N GLY A 132 17.53 -1.63 -2.79
CA GLY A 132 16.52 -2.19 -1.86
C GLY A 132 15.06 -1.85 -2.19
N SER A 133 14.13 -2.44 -1.44
CA SER A 133 12.69 -2.23 -1.60
C SER A 133 12.25 -0.88 -1.02
N TYR A 134 11.72 0.00 -1.87
CA TYR A 134 11.13 1.29 -1.51
C TYR A 134 9.84 1.16 -0.70
N LEU A 135 9.13 0.05 -0.89
CA LEU A 135 7.87 -0.27 -0.25
C LEU A 135 8.11 -1.38 0.77
N LYS A 136 7.66 -1.15 2.00
CA LYS A 136 7.52 -2.22 3.00
C LYS A 136 6.09 -2.23 3.51
N ILE A 137 5.52 -3.40 3.71
CA ILE A 137 4.20 -3.54 4.32
C ILE A 137 4.35 -4.31 5.62
N TYR A 138 3.79 -3.75 6.68
CA TYR A 138 3.79 -4.36 8.00
C TYR A 138 2.37 -4.66 8.46
N SER A 139 2.26 -5.71 9.24
CA SER A 139 1.07 -5.98 10.05
C SER A 139 1.41 -6.07 11.53
N TRP A 140 0.43 -5.79 12.38
CA TRP A 140 0.55 -6.08 13.81
C TRP A 140 -0.78 -6.51 14.44
N ALA A 141 -0.67 -7.29 15.51
CA ALA A 141 -1.79 -7.74 16.33
C ALA A 141 -2.32 -6.59 17.20
N SER A 142 -3.62 -6.58 17.48
CA SER A 142 -4.29 -5.51 18.23
C SER A 142 -4.16 -5.66 19.75
N ASP A 143 -3.96 -6.89 20.21
CA ASP A 143 -3.92 -7.34 21.60
C ASP A 143 -2.50 -7.34 22.18
N GLU A 144 -1.46 -7.40 21.36
CA GLU A 144 -0.06 -7.29 21.79
C GLU A 144 0.70 -6.21 21.02
N SER A 145 1.22 -5.23 21.76
CA SER A 145 2.05 -4.13 21.26
C SER A 145 3.43 -4.55 20.74
N LYS A 146 3.66 -5.81 20.36
CA LYS A 146 5.02 -6.35 20.12
C LYS A 146 5.26 -7.15 18.85
N VAL A 147 4.24 -7.71 18.19
CA VAL A 147 4.51 -8.47 16.96
C VAL A 147 4.20 -7.62 15.73
N ILE A 148 5.21 -6.87 15.29
CA ILE A 148 5.24 -6.27 13.95
C ILE A 148 5.78 -7.35 13.00
N GLN A 149 4.95 -7.85 12.09
CA GLN A 149 5.37 -8.74 11.02
C GLN A 149 5.60 -7.94 9.74
N MET A 150 6.74 -8.15 9.08
CA MET A 150 6.96 -7.64 7.72
C MET A 150 6.28 -8.58 6.73
N LEU A 151 5.22 -8.07 6.09
CA LEU A 151 4.50 -8.78 5.04
C LEU A 151 5.14 -8.59 3.67
N TRP A 152 5.84 -7.48 3.43
CA TRP A 152 6.57 -7.24 2.18
C TRP A 152 7.82 -6.38 2.43
N PRO A 153 8.98 -6.69 1.82
CA PRO A 153 9.29 -7.94 1.13
C PRO A 153 9.28 -9.12 2.11
N GLY A 154 8.55 -10.20 1.81
CA GLY A 154 8.44 -11.37 2.69
C GLY A 154 9.68 -12.25 2.67
N GLU A 155 9.91 -13.04 3.73
CA GLU A 155 10.97 -14.08 3.77
C GLU A 155 10.62 -15.36 2.99
N ARG A 156 9.33 -15.55 2.65
CA ARG A 156 8.83 -16.67 1.85
C ARG A 156 8.06 -16.14 0.65
N SER A 157 8.23 -16.83 -0.47
CA SER A 157 7.59 -16.59 -1.76
C SER A 157 6.10 -16.96 -1.72
N SER A 158 5.30 -16.23 -0.96
CA SER A 158 3.85 -16.21 -1.14
C SER A 158 3.56 -15.16 -2.19
N TYR A 159 3.54 -15.57 -3.46
CA TYR A 159 3.17 -14.83 -4.68
C TYR A 159 2.68 -13.38 -4.45
N TYR A 160 3.61 -12.44 -4.60
CA TYR A 160 3.31 -11.03 -4.80
C TYR A 160 3.47 -10.80 -6.29
N ILE A 161 2.36 -10.65 -7.01
CA ILE A 161 2.46 -10.41 -8.45
C ILE A 161 3.00 -8.99 -8.65
N LEU A 162 4.24 -8.96 -9.10
CA LEU A 162 4.97 -7.80 -9.58
C LEU A 162 4.31 -7.26 -10.84
N GLY A 163 3.88 -5.99 -10.79
CA GLY A 163 3.92 -5.00 -11.86
C GLY A 163 3.40 -5.40 -13.24
N GLY A 164 2.20 -4.93 -13.57
CA GLY A 164 1.92 -4.48 -14.92
C GLY A 164 2.59 -3.13 -15.16
N ARG A 165 3.10 -2.88 -16.38
CA ARG A 165 3.24 -1.49 -16.84
C ARG A 165 1.86 -0.85 -16.78
N TRP A 166 1.81 0.37 -16.25
CA TRP A 166 0.74 1.33 -16.52
C TRP A 166 0.76 1.68 -18.00
#